data_AF-A0A956XXS7-F1
#
_entry.id   AF-A0A956XXS7-F1
#
_cell.length_a   1.000
_cell.length_b   1.000
_cell.length_c   1.000
_cell.angle_alpha   90.00
_cell.angle_beta   90.00
_cell.angle_gamma   90.00
#
_symmetry.space_group_name_H-M   'P 1'
#
loop_
_entity.id
_entity.type
_entity.pdbx_description
1 polymer ?
#
loop_
_entity_poly.entity_id
_entity_poly.type
_entity_poly.pdbx_seq_one_letter_code
_entity_poly.pdbx_strand_id
1 'polypeptide(L)'
;MTNRTFTIRPIGSVEADVSGFRIKIDETYRAGLLQLDQFSHVIVFWWGDQVDTNQARATLTEKLYYADDIEAGVFACRTPNRPNPVLMSVCPILDINIESGTIVVPYLDAEDGSPIVDLKPYIGMSDRVKTLTPAYWFQEWPQWIPEQPGDMPDWVMAKLMDVPDA
;
A
#
# COMPACT_ATOMS: atom_id res chain seq x y z
N MET A 1 -21.99 -21.27 11.89
CA MET A 1 -21.80 -19.88 11.41
C MET A 1 -21.91 -19.94 9.90
N THR A 2 -22.74 -19.11 9.27
CA THR A 2 -22.79 -19.06 7.80
C THR A 2 -21.52 -18.39 7.30
N ASN A 3 -20.79 -19.06 6.39
CA ASN A 3 -19.68 -18.42 5.68
C ASN A 3 -20.28 -17.27 4.86
N ARG A 4 -19.97 -16.04 5.26
CA ARG A 4 -20.36 -14.84 4.54
C ARG A 4 -19.22 -14.46 3.59
N THR A 5 -19.55 -14.31 2.32
CA THR A 5 -18.61 -13.83 1.29
C THR A 5 -19.01 -12.42 0.89
N PHE A 6 -18.00 -11.57 0.66
CA PHE A 6 -18.17 -10.24 0.10
C PHE A 6 -17.57 -10.22 -1.31
N THR A 7 -18.19 -9.47 -2.21
CA THR A 7 -17.65 -9.21 -3.54
C THR A 7 -17.09 -7.79 -3.57
N ILE A 8 -15.80 -7.68 -3.88
CA ILE A 8 -15.13 -6.40 -4.13
C ILE A 8 -15.09 -6.19 -5.64
N ARG A 9 -15.33 -4.94 -6.07
CA ARG A 9 -15.17 -4.53 -7.46
C ARG A 9 -14.05 -3.49 -7.51
N PRO A 10 -13.07 -3.64 -8.40
CA PRO A 10 -12.06 -2.60 -8.55
C PRO A 10 -12.72 -1.30 -9.02
N ILE A 11 -12.15 -0.17 -8.59
CA ILE A 11 -12.55 1.17 -8.99
C ILE A 11 -11.61 1.79 -10.02
N GLY A 12 -10.57 1.05 -10.39
CA GLY A 12 -9.46 1.51 -11.20
C GLY A 12 -8.26 0.58 -11.13
N SER A 13 -7.12 1.04 -11.61
CA SER A 13 -5.85 0.32 -11.60
C SER A 13 -4.67 1.25 -11.33
N VAL A 14 -3.54 0.65 -11.00
CA VAL A 14 -2.23 1.30 -11.04
C VAL A 14 -1.76 1.38 -12.48
N GLU A 15 -1.13 2.49 -12.83
CA GLU A 15 -0.30 2.65 -14.03
C GLU A 15 1.11 3.02 -13.56
N ALA A 16 2.06 2.11 -13.75
CA ALA A 16 3.44 2.26 -13.32
C ALA A 16 4.37 2.05 -14.53
N ASP A 17 5.02 3.12 -14.96
CA ASP A 17 5.92 3.09 -16.11
C ASP A 17 7.17 3.93 -15.89
N VAL A 18 8.00 4.08 -16.93
CA VAL A 18 9.23 4.88 -16.89
C VAL A 18 9.00 6.36 -16.55
N SER A 19 7.77 6.86 -16.67
CA SER A 19 7.37 8.24 -16.38
C SER A 19 6.83 8.42 -14.95
N GLY A 20 6.68 7.35 -14.18
CA GLY A 20 6.30 7.37 -12.77
C GLY A 20 5.04 6.56 -12.47
N PHE A 21 4.39 6.89 -11.34
CA PHE A 21 3.23 6.17 -10.83
C PHE A 21 1.96 7.02 -10.95
N ARG A 22 0.88 6.39 -11.42
CA ARG A 22 -0.46 6.98 -11.47
C ARG A 22 -1.49 5.99 -10.95
N ILE A 23 -2.51 6.53 -10.31
CA ILE A 23 -3.72 5.80 -9.97
C ILE A 23 -4.77 6.22 -11.00
N LYS A 24 -5.26 5.25 -11.77
CA LYS A 24 -6.27 5.42 -12.82
C LYS A 24 -7.62 4.98 -12.29
N ILE A 25 -8.57 5.89 -12.23
CA ILE A 25 -9.93 5.66 -11.76
C ILE A 25 -10.89 5.57 -12.95
N ASP A 26 -11.67 4.50 -12.98
CA ASP A 26 -12.63 4.25 -14.05
C ASP A 26 -13.70 5.34 -14.09
N GLU A 27 -14.20 5.64 -15.29
CA GLU A 27 -15.15 6.74 -15.55
C GLU A 27 -16.33 6.77 -14.58
N THR A 28 -16.91 5.61 -14.28
CA THR A 28 -18.06 5.45 -13.36
C THR A 28 -17.77 5.94 -11.94
N TYR A 29 -16.51 5.98 -11.50
CA TYR A 29 -16.12 6.33 -10.13
C TYR A 29 -15.44 7.71 -10.01
N ARG A 30 -15.12 8.39 -11.13
CA ARG A 30 -14.35 9.65 -11.12
C ARG A 30 -15.00 10.78 -10.33
N ALA A 31 -16.33 10.82 -10.26
CA ALA A 31 -17.04 11.79 -9.43
C ALA A 31 -16.65 11.70 -7.94
N GLY A 32 -16.17 10.54 -7.48
CA GLY A 32 -15.64 10.34 -6.12
C GLY A 32 -14.31 11.04 -5.83
N LEU A 33 -13.62 11.58 -6.85
CA LEU A 33 -12.36 12.33 -6.68
C LEU A 33 -12.56 13.79 -6.29
N LEU A 34 -13.80 14.29 -6.31
CA LEU A 34 -14.12 15.67 -6.00
C LEU A 34 -13.57 16.09 -4.63
N GLN A 35 -12.77 17.17 -4.59
CA GLN A 35 -12.09 17.72 -3.40
C GLN A 35 -10.98 16.85 -2.79
N LEU A 36 -10.58 15.73 -3.43
CA LEU A 36 -9.43 14.95 -2.94
C LEU A 36 -8.11 15.74 -3.04
N ASP A 37 -8.04 16.71 -3.95
CA ASP A 37 -6.92 17.64 -4.15
C ASP A 37 -6.70 18.61 -2.98
N GLN A 38 -7.66 18.70 -2.05
CA GLN A 38 -7.52 19.48 -0.80
C GLN A 38 -6.64 18.77 0.24
N PHE A 39 -6.22 17.53 -0.02
CA PHE A 39 -5.37 16.73 0.87
C PHE A 39 -3.99 16.51 0.24
N SER A 40 -2.94 16.52 1.07
CA SER A 40 -1.58 16.27 0.58
C SER A 40 -1.28 14.79 0.34
N HIS A 41 -2.05 13.88 0.95
CA HIS A 41 -1.83 12.44 0.92
C HIS A 41 -3.13 11.67 0.80
N VAL A 42 -3.04 10.52 0.12
CA VAL A 42 -4.13 9.55 -0.02
C VAL A 42 -3.70 8.20 0.54
N ILE A 43 -4.59 7.55 1.27
CA ILE A 43 -4.53 6.14 1.61
C ILE A 43 -5.13 5.37 0.44
N VAL A 44 -4.32 4.51 -0.18
CA VAL A 44 -4.70 3.71 -1.34
C VAL A 44 -4.89 2.29 -0.88
N PHE A 45 -6.10 1.75 -1.04
CA PHE A 45 -6.34 0.32 -0.91
C PHE A 45 -6.30 -0.31 -2.29
N TRP A 46 -5.45 -1.31 -2.46
CA TRP A 46 -5.27 -2.01 -3.71
C TRP A 46 -5.23 -3.52 -3.47
N TRP A 47 -5.44 -4.29 -4.53
CA TRP A 47 -5.50 -5.74 -4.46
C TRP A 47 -4.16 -6.33 -4.91
N GLY A 48 -3.54 -7.16 -4.07
CA GLY A 48 -2.35 -7.94 -4.42
C GLY A 48 -2.71 -9.08 -5.37
N ASP A 49 -3.05 -8.74 -6.61
CA ASP A 49 -3.56 -9.65 -7.63
C ASP A 49 -2.53 -10.71 -8.04
N GLN A 50 -1.25 -10.36 -8.06
CA GLN A 50 -0.18 -11.29 -8.40
C GLN A 50 0.01 -12.42 -7.38
N VAL A 51 -0.40 -12.20 -6.12
CA VAL A 51 -0.33 -13.21 -5.05
C VAL A 51 -1.71 -13.75 -4.68
N ASP A 52 -2.74 -13.50 -5.49
CA ASP A 52 -4.09 -13.99 -5.24
C ASP A 52 -4.25 -15.46 -5.64
N THR A 53 -3.57 -16.34 -4.89
CA THR A 53 -3.61 -17.79 -5.08
C THR A 53 -4.19 -18.48 -3.84
N ASN A 54 -4.75 -19.68 -4.02
CA ASN A 54 -5.25 -20.47 -2.89
C ASN A 54 -4.16 -20.76 -1.85
N GLN A 55 -2.91 -20.93 -2.30
CA GLN A 55 -1.77 -21.18 -1.43
C GLN A 55 -1.45 -19.92 -0.60
N ALA A 56 -1.25 -18.77 -1.25
CA ALA A 56 -0.96 -17.51 -0.56
C ALA A 56 -2.08 -17.07 0.39
N ARG A 57 -3.35 -17.31 0.03
CA ARG A 57 -4.50 -17.07 0.92
C ARG A 57 -4.55 -18.00 2.13
N ALA A 58 -3.99 -19.21 2.03
CA ALA A 58 -3.90 -20.17 3.12
C ALA A 58 -2.67 -19.95 4.02
N THR A 59 -1.69 -19.15 3.57
CA THR A 59 -0.52 -18.76 4.36
C THR A 59 -0.94 -17.91 5.55
N LEU A 60 -0.53 -18.31 6.76
CA LEU A 60 -0.84 -17.61 8.01
C LEU A 60 0.40 -17.13 8.77
N THR A 61 1.60 -17.59 8.39
CA THR A 61 2.89 -17.10 8.89
C THR A 61 3.88 -16.91 7.74
N GLU A 62 4.85 -16.02 7.93
CA GLU A 62 5.89 -15.70 6.94
C GLU A 62 7.21 -15.39 7.66
N LYS A 63 8.33 -15.79 7.05
CA LYS A 63 9.65 -15.30 7.46
C LYS A 63 9.84 -13.87 6.96
N LEU A 64 10.30 -12.98 7.82
CA LEU A 64 10.44 -11.57 7.50
C LEU A 64 11.80 -11.29 6.87
N TYR A 65 11.86 -11.00 5.57
CA TYR A 65 13.12 -10.70 4.86
C TYR A 65 13.87 -9.48 5.45
N TYR A 66 13.14 -8.57 6.10
CA TYR A 66 13.67 -7.36 6.69
C TYR A 66 14.01 -7.49 8.20
N ALA A 67 13.80 -8.66 8.80
CA ALA A 67 14.09 -8.93 10.19
C ALA A 67 14.64 -10.35 10.38
N ASP A 68 15.95 -10.42 10.64
CA ASP A 68 16.70 -11.68 10.75
C ASP A 68 16.09 -12.61 11.80
N ASP A 69 15.93 -13.89 11.42
CA ASP A 69 15.39 -14.96 12.25
C ASP A 69 13.99 -14.71 12.83
N ILE A 70 13.21 -13.79 12.23
CA ILE A 70 11.83 -13.54 12.63
C ILE A 70 10.85 -14.26 11.69
N GLU A 71 10.03 -15.13 12.26
CA GLU A 71 8.79 -15.61 11.65
C GLU A 71 7.61 -14.98 12.39
N ALA A 72 6.67 -14.39 11.63
CA ALA A 72 5.51 -13.71 12.18
C ALA A 72 4.22 -14.13 11.48
N GLY A 73 3.10 -14.04 12.19
CA GLY A 73 1.79 -14.21 11.57
C GLY A 73 1.52 -13.11 10.54
N VAL A 74 0.75 -13.41 9.48
CA VAL A 74 0.44 -12.46 8.39
C VAL A 74 -0.26 -11.18 8.86
N PHE A 75 -0.87 -11.19 10.06
CA PHE A 75 -1.49 -10.03 10.70
C PHE A 75 -0.52 -9.21 11.57
N ALA A 76 0.67 -9.73 11.85
CA ALA A 76 1.75 -9.04 12.56
C ALA A 76 2.80 -8.45 11.59
N CYS A 77 2.61 -8.61 10.28
CA CYS A 77 3.47 -8.07 9.24
C CYS A 77 2.64 -7.54 8.05
N ARG A 78 3.33 -7.07 7.01
CA ARG A 78 2.72 -6.52 5.79
C ARG A 78 2.97 -7.37 4.53
N THR A 79 3.20 -8.67 4.69
CA THR A 79 3.29 -9.59 3.54
C THR A 79 2.02 -9.52 2.69
N PRO A 80 2.16 -9.59 1.35
CA PRO A 80 1.02 -9.65 0.45
C PRO A 80 0.31 -11.03 0.49
N ASN A 81 0.95 -12.07 1.04
CA ASN A 81 0.36 -13.38 1.29
C ASN A 81 -0.59 -13.33 2.48
N ARG A 82 -1.90 -13.28 2.23
CA ARG A 82 -2.91 -13.17 3.30
C ARG A 82 -4.27 -13.67 2.83
N PRO A 83 -5.17 -14.07 3.76
CA PRO A 83 -6.49 -14.59 3.39
C PRO A 83 -7.31 -13.70 2.45
N ASN A 84 -7.15 -12.38 2.57
CA ASN A 84 -7.65 -11.39 1.62
C ASN A 84 -6.50 -10.42 1.30
N PRO A 85 -5.95 -10.41 0.06
CA PRO A 85 -4.84 -9.55 -0.34
C PRO A 85 -5.26 -8.09 -0.57
N VAL A 86 -5.99 -7.52 0.40
CA VAL A 86 -6.23 -6.08 0.47
C VAL A 86 -4.98 -5.45 1.09
N LEU A 87 -4.26 -4.70 0.28
CA LEU A 87 -3.00 -4.03 0.62
C LEU A 87 -3.25 -2.52 0.70
N MET A 88 -2.34 -1.81 1.37
CA MET A 88 -2.56 -0.42 1.73
C MET A 88 -1.27 0.38 1.66
N SER A 89 -1.35 1.48 0.92
CA SER A 89 -0.28 2.45 0.71
C SER A 89 -0.69 3.81 1.25
N VAL A 90 0.27 4.64 1.66
CA VAL A 90 0.05 6.07 1.92
C VAL A 90 0.99 6.84 1.01
N CYS A 91 0.41 7.63 0.10
CA CYS A 91 1.16 8.29 -0.97
C CYS A 91 0.88 9.80 -0.98
N PRO A 92 1.91 10.64 -1.22
CA PRO A 92 1.70 12.04 -1.55
C PRO A 92 0.89 12.19 -2.85
N ILE A 93 -0.01 13.16 -2.88
CA ILE A 93 -0.73 13.55 -4.09
C ILE A 93 0.07 14.68 -4.77
N LEU A 94 0.57 14.42 -5.98
CA LEU A 94 1.27 15.43 -6.77
C LEU A 94 0.31 16.23 -7.64
N ASP A 95 -0.66 15.56 -8.24
CA ASP A 95 -1.68 16.17 -9.11
C ASP A 95 -2.92 15.28 -9.20
N ILE A 96 -4.09 15.88 -9.48
CA ILE A 96 -5.34 15.18 -9.76
C ILE A 96 -6.02 15.77 -10.99
N ASN A 97 -6.31 14.92 -11.96
CA ASN A 97 -7.17 15.24 -13.09
C ASN A 97 -8.46 14.41 -13.01
N ILE A 98 -9.56 15.05 -12.59
CA ILE A 98 -10.85 14.38 -12.38
C ILE A 98 -11.45 13.89 -13.71
N GLU A 99 -11.31 14.65 -14.80
CA GLU A 99 -11.89 14.28 -16.10
C GLU A 99 -11.29 12.99 -16.65
N SER A 100 -9.97 12.84 -16.56
CA SER A 100 -9.24 11.63 -16.98
C SER A 100 -9.19 10.54 -15.90
N GLY A 101 -9.58 10.86 -14.66
CA GLY A 101 -9.52 9.95 -13.52
C GLY A 101 -8.09 9.63 -13.09
N THR A 102 -7.17 10.58 -13.18
CA THR A 102 -5.74 10.34 -12.92
C THR A 102 -5.33 11.02 -11.62
N ILE A 103 -4.69 10.28 -10.72
CA ILE A 103 -3.96 10.82 -9.56
C ILE A 103 -2.49 10.51 -9.78
N VAL A 104 -1.64 11.54 -9.79
CA VAL A 104 -0.18 11.36 -9.92
C VAL A 104 0.43 11.25 -8.53
N VAL A 105 1.23 10.21 -8.31
CA VAL A 105 1.91 9.95 -7.03
C VAL A 105 3.40 9.72 -7.27
N PRO A 106 4.29 10.06 -6.32
CA PRO A 106 5.73 9.91 -6.54
C PRO A 106 6.18 8.44 -6.48
N TYR A 107 5.43 7.61 -5.76
CA TYR A 107 5.69 6.18 -5.59
C TYR A 107 4.39 5.47 -5.24
N LEU A 108 4.33 4.18 -5.55
CA LEU A 108 3.33 3.25 -5.04
C LEU A 108 3.97 1.87 -4.92
N ASP A 109 3.73 1.17 -3.83
CA ASP A 109 4.19 -0.19 -3.53
C ASP A 109 3.30 -1.25 -4.20
N ALA A 110 2.89 -0.99 -5.45
CA ALA A 110 2.03 -1.85 -6.26
C ALA A 110 2.54 -1.89 -7.70
N GLU A 111 2.31 -3.04 -8.36
CA GLU A 111 2.77 -3.29 -9.73
C GLU A 111 1.86 -2.63 -10.76
N ASP A 112 2.38 -2.47 -12.00
CA ASP A 112 1.58 -1.98 -13.11
C ASP A 112 0.33 -2.86 -13.33
N GLY A 113 -0.83 -2.22 -13.49
CA GLY A 113 -2.11 -2.91 -13.64
C GLY A 113 -2.75 -3.41 -12.35
N SER A 114 -2.08 -3.32 -11.18
CA SER A 114 -2.68 -3.78 -9.92
C SER A 114 -4.04 -3.09 -9.64
N PRO A 115 -5.09 -3.83 -9.25
CA PRO A 115 -6.42 -3.25 -9.08
C PRO A 115 -6.54 -2.32 -7.87
N ILE A 116 -7.18 -1.17 -8.04
CA ILE A 116 -7.52 -0.27 -6.95
C ILE A 116 -8.86 -0.67 -6.35
N VAL A 117 -8.91 -0.81 -5.03
CA VAL A 117 -10.10 -1.18 -4.26
C VAL A 117 -10.82 0.05 -3.71
N ASP A 118 -10.09 0.97 -3.09
CA ASP A 118 -10.66 2.14 -2.43
C ASP A 118 -9.61 3.25 -2.22
N LEU A 119 -10.07 4.48 -2.03
CA LEU A 119 -9.24 5.65 -1.73
C LEU A 119 -9.80 6.39 -0.52
N LYS A 120 -8.93 6.87 0.38
CA LYS A 120 -9.31 7.73 1.50
C LYS A 120 -8.30 8.86 1.68
N PRO A 121 -8.72 10.07 2.03
CA PRO A 121 -7.75 11.10 2.42
C PRO A 121 -7.00 10.67 3.68
N TYR A 122 -5.70 10.95 3.74
CA TYR A 122 -4.94 10.81 4.99
C TYR A 122 -5.26 12.00 5.91
N ILE A 123 -5.86 11.72 7.05
CA ILE A 123 -6.30 12.72 8.03
C ILE A 123 -5.50 12.51 9.31
N GLY A 124 -4.62 13.47 9.63
CA GLY A 124 -3.75 13.38 10.81
C GLY A 124 -4.49 13.28 12.16
N MET A 125 -5.78 13.61 12.22
CA MET A 125 -6.61 13.41 13.42
C MET A 125 -6.97 11.92 13.63
N SER A 126 -7.25 11.17 12.57
CA SER A 126 -7.70 9.77 12.66
C SER A 126 -6.58 8.76 12.41
N ASP A 127 -5.60 9.11 11.58
CA ASP A 127 -4.66 8.12 11.02
C ASP A 127 -3.27 8.21 11.66
N ARG A 128 -2.93 9.35 12.28
CA ARG A 128 -1.63 9.56 12.92
C ARG A 128 -1.68 9.22 14.41
N VAL A 129 -0.89 8.23 14.81
CA VAL A 129 -0.69 7.88 16.22
C VAL A 129 0.60 8.54 16.72
N LYS A 130 0.48 9.52 17.63
CA LYS A 130 1.62 10.28 18.14
C LYS A 130 2.61 9.43 18.94
N THR A 131 2.09 8.48 19.71
CA THR A 131 2.90 7.62 20.58
C THR A 131 2.51 6.17 20.31
N LEU A 132 3.44 5.41 19.76
CA LEU A 132 3.27 4.00 19.43
C LEU A 132 4.45 3.20 19.97
N THR A 133 4.24 1.90 20.16
CA THR A 133 5.28 0.94 20.50
C THR A 133 5.36 -0.07 19.36
N PRO A 134 6.43 -0.07 18.54
CA PRO A 134 6.56 -1.05 17.47
C PRO A 134 6.94 -2.42 18.06
N ALA A 135 6.83 -3.47 17.26
CA ALA A 135 7.42 -4.76 17.61
C ALA A 135 8.95 -4.62 17.79
N TYR A 136 9.59 -5.52 18.54
CA TYR A 136 11.01 -5.39 18.86
C TYR A 136 11.91 -5.39 17.61
N TRP A 137 11.52 -6.08 16.54
CA TRP A 137 12.24 -6.10 15.26
C TRP A 137 12.06 -4.84 14.40
N PHE A 138 11.24 -3.88 14.86
CA PHE A 138 11.03 -2.56 14.25
C PHE A 138 11.56 -1.41 15.12
N GLN A 139 12.20 -1.67 16.26
CA GLN A 139 12.64 -0.61 17.19
C GLN A 139 13.66 0.35 16.58
N GLU A 140 14.58 -0.15 15.77
CA GLU A 140 15.62 0.64 15.10
C GLU A 140 15.14 1.27 13.77
N TRP A 141 13.92 0.95 13.32
CA TRP A 141 13.40 1.50 12.07
C TRP A 141 13.00 2.96 12.22
N PRO A 142 13.19 3.78 11.16
CA PRO A 142 12.62 5.12 11.11
C PRO A 142 11.11 5.09 11.38
N GLN A 143 10.64 6.01 12.24
CA GLN A 143 9.24 6.09 12.64
C GLN A 143 8.36 6.79 11.58
N TRP A 144 8.97 7.43 10.59
CA TRP A 144 8.33 8.08 9.45
C TRP A 144 9.24 8.03 8.23
N ILE A 145 8.65 8.15 7.04
CA ILE A 145 9.39 8.31 5.78
C ILE A 145 10.03 9.71 5.81
N PRO A 146 11.35 9.83 5.56
CA PRO A 146 12.00 11.13 5.47
C PRO A 146 11.48 11.98 4.31
N GLU A 147 11.55 13.30 4.47
CA GLU A 147 11.09 14.25 3.44
C GLU A 147 12.00 14.27 2.21
N GLN A 148 13.30 14.02 2.39
CA GLN A 148 14.26 13.91 1.31
C GLN A 148 14.62 12.43 1.09
N PRO A 149 14.62 11.92 -0.16
CA PRO A 149 14.95 10.53 -0.46
C PRO A 149 16.31 10.08 0.10
N GLY A 150 17.29 10.98 0.19
CA GLY A 150 18.63 10.70 0.71
C GLY A 150 18.73 10.60 2.23
N ASP A 151 17.66 10.93 2.96
CA ASP A 151 17.64 10.88 4.43
C ASP A 151 17.21 9.49 4.95
N MET A 152 16.79 8.58 4.06
CA MET A 152 16.50 7.20 4.44
C MET A 152 17.81 6.47 4.72
N PRO A 153 17.99 5.80 5.89
CA PRO A 153 19.21 5.06 6.17
C PRO A 153 19.48 3.98 5.12
N ASP A 154 20.71 3.87 4.63
CA ASP A 154 21.10 2.91 3.58
C ASP A 154 20.72 1.46 3.93
N TRP A 155 20.83 1.08 5.22
CA TRP A 155 20.48 -0.26 5.68
C TRP A 155 18.97 -0.54 5.60
N VAL A 156 18.11 0.47 5.69
CA VAL A 156 16.66 0.34 5.49
C VAL A 156 16.38 0.11 4.01
N MET A 157 17.02 0.89 3.14
CA MET A 157 16.88 0.73 1.68
C MET A 157 17.36 -0.65 1.22
N ALA A 158 18.49 -1.12 1.75
CA ALA A 158 18.98 -2.47 1.48
C ALA A 158 17.94 -3.53 1.86
N LYS A 159 17.32 -3.43 3.05
CA LYS A 159 16.28 -4.36 3.50
C LYS A 159 14.99 -4.29 2.68
N LEU A 160 14.61 -3.11 2.20
CA LEU A 160 13.41 -2.93 1.37
C LEU A 160 13.60 -3.39 -0.08
N MET A 161 14.84 -3.36 -0.59
CA MET A 161 15.17 -3.72 -1.97
C MET A 161 15.63 -5.19 -2.10
N ASP A 162 16.06 -5.83 -1.01
CA ASP A 162 16.43 -7.25 -0.96
C ASP A 162 15.21 -8.15 -0.74
N VAL A 163 14.12 -7.87 -1.47
CA VAL A 163 12.96 -8.76 -1.55
C VAL A 163 13.36 -9.90 -2.49
N PRO A 164 13.48 -11.15 -2.02
CA PRO A 164 13.67 -12.27 -2.92
C PRO A 164 12.50 -12.31 -3.90
N ASP A 165 12.76 -12.47 -5.20
CA ASP A 165 11.72 -12.63 -6.23
C ASP A 165 10.63 -13.58 -5.69
N ALA A 166 9.43 -13.04 -5.47
CA ALA A 166 8.28 -13.77 -4.94
C ALA A 166 7.68 -14.74 -5.96
#